data_AF-A0A524E5K4-F1
#
_entry.id   AF-A0A524E5K4-F1
#
_cell.length_a   1.000
_cell.length_b   1.000
_cell.length_c   1.000
_cell.angle_alpha   90.00
_cell.angle_beta   90.00
_cell.angle_gamma   90.00
#
_symmetry.space_group_name_H-M   'P 1'
#
loop_
_entity.id
_entity.type
_entity.pdbx_description
1 polymer ?
#
loop_
_entity_poly.entity_id
_entity_poly.type
_entity_poly.pdbx_seq_one_letter_code
_entity_poly.pdbx_strand_id
1 'polypeptide(L)'
;MNKKSFIKGVYFYGTFLDGLMGVLMVISIYTRTLIIPYSSTSNEYQFAMGWAASLMFGWTVLLFWGSFKPIARKSILLMTAFPVVSGLILTEIMTDAMGLANIWLFQSIAIMPVLLISYFLSTKIEQSNVQRE
;
A
#
# COMPACT_ATOMS: atom_id res chain seq x y z
N MET A 1 16.76 -15.56 8.70
CA MET A 1 15.30 -15.57 8.45
C MET A 1 15.02 -16.33 7.14
N ASN A 2 14.01 -17.22 7.10
CA ASN A 2 13.69 -17.98 5.88
C ASN A 2 13.13 -17.04 4.80
N LYS A 3 13.61 -17.15 3.54
CA LYS A 3 13.21 -16.30 2.41
C LYS A 3 11.68 -16.29 2.21
N LYS A 4 11.02 -17.44 2.40
CA LYS A 4 9.55 -17.53 2.29
C LYS A 4 8.84 -16.75 3.41
N SER A 5 9.36 -16.79 4.64
CA SER A 5 8.81 -16.06 5.77
C SER A 5 9.00 -14.54 5.63
N PHE A 6 10.11 -14.09 5.03
CA PHE A 6 10.32 -12.67 4.72
C PHE A 6 9.24 -12.14 3.76
N ILE A 7 9.02 -12.83 2.64
CA ILE A 7 8.01 -12.40 1.64
C ILE A 7 6.61 -12.39 2.29
N LYS A 8 6.25 -13.40 3.08
CA LYS A 8 4.99 -13.41 3.84
C LYS A 8 4.87 -12.20 4.78
N GLY A 9 5.96 -11.85 5.47
CA GLY A 9 6.00 -10.69 6.34
C GLY A 9 5.69 -9.39 5.59
N VAL A 10 6.20 -9.23 4.37
CA VAL A 10 5.91 -8.05 3.54
C VAL A 10 4.43 -7.96 3.16
N TYR A 11 3.80 -9.07 2.75
CA TYR A 11 2.36 -9.10 2.49
C TYR A 11 1.53 -8.77 3.73
N PHE A 12 1.89 -9.35 4.88
CA PHE A 12 1.16 -9.12 6.12
C PHE A 12 1.31 -7.69 6.62
N TYR A 13 2.52 -7.12 6.55
CA TYR A 13 2.79 -5.74 6.90
C TYR A 13 1.97 -4.77 6.04
N GLY A 14 1.94 -4.98 4.72
CA GLY A 14 1.10 -4.19 3.81
C GLY A 14 -0.40 -4.33 4.11
N THR A 15 -0.86 -5.55 4.38
CA THR A 15 -2.27 -5.80 4.80
C THR A 15 -2.63 -4.97 6.02
N PHE A 16 -1.76 -4.96 7.04
CA PHE A 16 -2.01 -4.22 8.27
C PHE A 16 -2.02 -2.71 8.04
N LEU A 17 -1.03 -2.19 7.29
CA LEU A 17 -0.94 -0.77 6.98
C LEU A 17 -2.14 -0.27 6.18
N ASP A 18 -2.53 -0.97 5.11
CA ASP A 18 -3.65 -0.56 4.27
C ASP A 18 -4.96 -0.62 5.05
N GLY A 19 -5.15 -1.65 5.88
CA GLY A 19 -6.33 -1.80 6.72
C GLY A 19 -6.43 -0.68 7.75
N LEU A 20 -5.31 -0.34 8.40
CA LEU A 20 -5.24 0.77 9.34
C LEU A 20 -5.55 2.10 8.66
N MET A 21 -4.96 2.36 7.49
CA MET A 21 -5.21 3.59 6.73
C MET A 21 -6.66 3.68 6.28
N GLY A 22 -7.26 2.60 5.78
CA GLY A 22 -8.68 2.55 5.43
C GLY A 22 -9.58 2.92 6.62
N VAL A 23 -9.32 2.36 7.81
CA VAL A 23 -10.08 2.69 9.03
C VAL A 23 -9.90 4.16 9.42
N LEU A 24 -8.67 4.68 9.42
CA LEU A 24 -8.40 6.08 9.75
C LEU A 24 -9.09 7.04 8.76
N MET A 25 -9.12 6.70 7.46
CA MET A 25 -9.82 7.48 6.44
C MET A 25 -11.33 7.53 6.71
N VAL A 26 -11.96 6.40 7.05
CA VAL A 26 -13.40 6.35 7.39
C VAL A 26 -13.71 7.17 8.64
N ILE A 27 -12.88 7.05 9.69
CA ILE A 27 -13.03 7.84 10.91
C ILE A 27 -12.90 9.34 10.61
N SER A 28 -11.95 9.73 9.77
CA SER A 28 -11.76 11.13 9.34
C SER A 28 -13.01 11.68 8.63
N ILE A 29 -13.64 10.90 7.76
CA ILE A 29 -14.90 11.28 7.10
C ILE A 29 -16.02 11.45 8.14
N TYR A 30 -16.20 10.47 9.03
CA TYR A 30 -17.28 10.47 10.03
C TYR A 30 -17.14 11.65 11.02
N THR A 31 -15.93 11.88 11.53
CA THR A 31 -15.65 12.97 12.48
C THR A 31 -15.87 14.35 11.87
N ARG A 32 -15.44 14.57 10.62
CA ARG A 32 -15.59 15.85 9.92
C ARG A 32 -17.01 16.13 9.45
N THR A 33 -17.81 15.10 9.21
CA THR A 33 -19.21 15.23 8.78
C THR A 33 -20.18 15.39 9.94
N LEU A 34 -19.99 14.65 11.04
CA LEU A 34 -21.01 14.53 12.09
C LEU A 34 -20.64 15.21 13.41
N ILE A 35 -19.34 15.39 13.71
CA ILE A 35 -18.89 15.88 15.02
C ILE A 35 -18.38 17.32 14.93
N ILE A 36 -17.69 17.69 13.83
CA ILE A 36 -17.13 19.04 13.64
C ILE A 36 -17.61 19.63 12.29
N PRO A 37 -18.88 20.07 12.20
CA PRO A 37 -19.47 20.57 10.94
C PRO A 37 -18.83 21.88 10.43
N TYR A 38 -17.97 22.53 11.23
CA TYR A 38 -17.27 23.77 10.88
C TYR A 38 -15.86 23.55 10.29
N SER A 39 -15.51 22.32 9.92
CA SER A 39 -14.28 22.11 9.15
C SER A 39 -14.51 22.54 7.70
N SER A 40 -13.68 23.44 7.18
CA SER A 40 -13.66 23.93 5.79
C SER A 40 -13.27 22.84 4.76
N THR A 41 -13.58 21.59 5.06
CA THR A 41 -13.22 20.45 4.23
C THR A 41 -14.26 20.32 3.13
N SER A 42 -13.86 20.58 1.90
CA SER A 42 -14.75 20.63 0.75
C SER A 42 -15.41 19.26 0.50
N ASN A 43 -16.61 19.26 -0.10
CA ASN A 43 -17.32 18.01 -0.40
C ASN A 43 -16.50 17.09 -1.31
N GLU A 44 -15.65 17.68 -2.16
CA GLU A 44 -14.72 16.98 -3.04
C GLU A 44 -13.67 16.20 -2.25
N TYR A 45 -13.16 16.76 -1.14
CA TYR A 45 -12.21 16.05 -0.28
C TYR A 45 -12.84 14.82 0.37
N GLN A 46 -14.07 14.95 0.90
CA GLN A 46 -14.76 13.83 1.54
C GLN A 46 -15.07 12.71 0.54
N PHE A 47 -15.49 13.09 -0.67
CA PHE A 47 -15.70 12.15 -1.76
C PHE A 47 -14.39 11.43 -2.12
N ALA A 48 -13.31 12.16 -2.37
CA ALA A 48 -12.01 11.58 -2.68
C ALA A 48 -11.49 10.65 -1.57
N MET A 49 -11.67 11.03 -0.31
CA MET A 49 -11.32 10.20 0.85
C MET A 49 -12.14 8.91 0.93
N GLY A 50 -13.42 8.93 0.57
CA GLY A 50 -14.26 7.73 0.54
C GLY A 50 -13.80 6.73 -0.53
N TRP A 51 -13.40 7.23 -1.70
CA TRP A 51 -12.78 6.42 -2.76
C TRP A 51 -11.44 5.85 -2.32
N ALA A 52 -10.58 6.67 -1.71
CA ALA A 52 -9.30 6.23 -1.18
C ALA A 52 -9.48 5.13 -0.12
N ALA A 53 -10.41 5.30 0.83
CA ALA A 53 -10.70 4.30 1.85
C ALA A 53 -11.17 2.97 1.25
N SER A 54 -12.07 3.03 0.25
CA SER A 54 -12.57 1.84 -0.45
C SER A 54 -11.46 1.09 -1.16
N LEU A 55 -10.54 1.82 -1.82
CA LEU A 55 -9.35 1.26 -2.45
C LEU A 55 -8.41 0.62 -1.42
N MET A 56 -8.18 1.27 -0.27
CA MET A 56 -7.34 0.74 0.81
C MET A 56 -7.90 -0.57 1.36
N PHE A 57 -9.22 -0.69 1.56
CA PHE A 57 -9.83 -1.97 1.97
C PHE A 57 -9.75 -3.04 0.87
N GLY A 58 -9.96 -2.67 -0.39
CA GLY A 58 -9.77 -3.58 -1.51
C GLY A 58 -8.33 -4.12 -1.56
N TRP A 59 -7.34 -3.25 -1.37
CA TRP A 59 -5.92 -3.63 -1.35
C TRP A 59 -5.55 -4.46 -0.12
N THR A 60 -6.15 -4.16 1.03
CA THR A 60 -6.00 -4.96 2.26
C THR A 60 -6.41 -6.41 2.01
N VAL A 61 -7.60 -6.63 1.43
CA VAL A 61 -8.09 -7.98 1.11
C VAL A 61 -7.17 -8.66 0.09
N LEU A 62 -6.71 -7.92 -0.93
CA LEU A 62 -5.81 -8.44 -1.96
C LEU A 62 -4.47 -8.89 -1.38
N LEU A 63 -3.85 -8.10 -0.50
CA LEU A 63 -2.57 -8.41 0.16
C LEU A 63 -2.73 -9.55 1.16
N PHE A 64 -3.81 -9.55 1.93
CA PHE A 64 -4.14 -10.64 2.84
C PHE A 64 -4.29 -11.95 2.07
N TRP A 65 -5.01 -11.91 0.96
CA TRP A 65 -5.15 -13.05 0.07
C TRP A 65 -3.80 -13.46 -0.54
N GLY A 66 -2.97 -12.51 -0.98
CA GLY A 66 -1.61 -12.74 -1.46
C GLY A 66 -0.73 -13.49 -0.46
N SER A 67 -0.90 -13.23 0.83
CA SER A 67 -0.12 -13.84 1.92
C SER A 67 -0.23 -15.37 2.01
N PHE A 68 -1.35 -15.96 1.58
CA PHE A 68 -1.55 -17.41 1.60
C PHE A 68 -0.67 -18.14 0.57
N LYS A 69 -0.45 -17.54 -0.61
CA LYS A 69 0.37 -18.10 -1.68
C LYS A 69 1.26 -17.01 -2.30
N PRO A 70 2.26 -16.50 -1.55
CA PRO A 70 3.02 -15.31 -1.93
C PRO A 70 3.85 -15.53 -3.21
N ILE A 71 4.32 -16.76 -3.45
CA ILE A 71 5.14 -17.07 -4.63
C ILE A 71 4.29 -17.07 -5.90
N ALA A 72 3.16 -17.76 -5.87
CA ALA A 72 2.23 -17.85 -7.00
C ALA A 72 1.54 -16.50 -7.31
N ARG A 73 1.48 -15.59 -6.33
CA ARG A 73 0.78 -14.30 -6.43
C ARG A 73 1.72 -13.10 -6.40
N LYS A 74 2.97 -13.31 -6.81
CA LYS A 74 4.02 -12.27 -6.85
C LYS A 74 3.65 -11.06 -7.72
N SER A 75 2.73 -11.22 -8.68
CA SER A 75 2.19 -10.12 -9.49
C SER A 75 1.55 -9.03 -8.63
N ILE A 76 0.99 -9.36 -7.47
CA ILE A 76 0.44 -8.38 -6.52
C ILE A 76 1.54 -7.42 -6.03
N LEU A 77 2.76 -7.91 -5.75
CA LEU A 77 3.87 -7.05 -5.33
C LEU A 77 4.27 -6.08 -6.45
N LEU A 78 4.25 -6.56 -7.70
CA LEU A 78 4.53 -5.71 -8.86
C LEU A 78 3.44 -4.65 -9.03
N MET A 79 2.17 -5.03 -8.86
CA MET A 79 1.02 -4.12 -8.94
C MET A 79 1.04 -3.05 -7.82
N THR A 80 1.51 -3.41 -6.63
CA THR A 80 1.69 -2.45 -5.54
C THR A 80 2.89 -1.54 -5.79
N ALA A 81 4.01 -2.05 -6.31
CA ALA A 81 5.15 -1.21 -6.67
C ALA A 81 4.78 -0.23 -7.81
N PHE A 82 4.11 -0.75 -8.84
CA PHE A 82 3.62 -0.05 -10.01
C PHE A 82 2.19 -0.50 -10.34
N PRO A 83 1.17 0.35 -10.22
CA PRO A 83 1.25 1.83 -10.21
C PRO A 83 1.20 2.50 -8.82
N VAL A 84 0.91 1.77 -7.74
CA VAL A 84 0.50 2.41 -6.47
C VAL A 84 1.63 3.21 -5.82
N VAL A 85 2.73 2.56 -5.44
CA VAL A 85 3.85 3.25 -4.76
C VAL A 85 4.52 4.28 -5.67
N SER A 86 4.67 3.99 -6.96
CA SER A 86 5.15 4.98 -7.92
C SER A 86 4.26 6.22 -8.02
N GLY A 87 2.93 6.04 -7.97
CA GLY A 87 1.97 7.14 -7.98
C GLY A 87 2.06 7.97 -6.71
N LEU A 88 2.17 7.32 -5.55
CA LEU A 88 2.34 7.99 -4.25
C LEU A 88 3.61 8.84 -4.22
N ILE A 89 4.75 8.29 -4.65
CA ILE A 89 6.02 9.03 -4.73
C ILE A 89 5.86 10.26 -5.63
N LEU A 90 5.20 10.14 -6.79
CA LEU A 90 4.98 11.26 -7.68
C LEU A 90 4.12 12.35 -7.02
N THR A 91 3.02 11.97 -6.36
CA THR A 91 2.15 12.91 -5.63
C THR A 91 2.90 13.62 -4.50
N GLU A 92 3.73 12.89 -3.75
CA GLU A 92 4.54 13.44 -2.67
C GLU A 92 5.58 14.44 -3.18
N ILE A 93 6.28 14.13 -4.29
CA ILE A 93 7.22 15.04 -4.94
C ILE A 93 6.52 16.32 -5.41
N MET A 94 5.34 16.19 -6.04
CA MET A 94 4.56 17.36 -6.49
C MET A 94 4.12 18.22 -5.30
N THR A 95 3.72 17.60 -4.19
CA THR A 95 3.30 18.30 -2.97
C THR A 95 4.47 19.05 -2.33
N ASP A 96 5.64 18.43 -2.25
CA ASP A 96 6.85 19.04 -1.70
C ASP A 96 7.35 20.20 -2.59
N ALA A 97 7.25 20.06 -3.93
CA ALA A 97 7.54 21.13 -4.88
C ALA A 97 6.63 22.35 -4.73
N MET A 98 5.43 22.18 -4.17
CA MET A 98 4.49 23.27 -3.82
C MET A 98 4.79 23.89 -2.44
N GLY A 99 5.87 23.47 -1.77
CA GLY A 99 6.29 23.98 -0.45
C GLY A 99 5.54 23.34 0.73
N LEU A 100 4.78 22.27 0.49
CA LEU A 100 4.07 21.53 1.52
C LEU A 100 4.95 20.37 1.98
N ALA A 101 5.77 20.62 3.01
CA ALA A 101 6.70 19.64 3.55
C ALA A 101 6.01 18.30 3.85
N ASN A 102 6.46 17.24 3.17
CA ASN A 102 5.82 15.94 3.24
C ASN A 102 6.74 14.87 3.84
N ILE A 103 6.54 14.59 5.13
CA ILE A 103 7.29 13.56 5.87
C ILE A 103 7.10 12.15 5.31
N TRP A 104 6.04 11.92 4.51
CA TRP A 104 5.68 10.60 4.00
C TRP A 104 6.54 10.17 2.80
N LEU A 105 7.21 11.11 2.12
CA LEU A 105 8.07 10.83 0.97
C LEU A 105 9.17 9.79 1.27
N PHE A 106 9.79 9.91 2.45
CA PHE A 106 10.83 8.97 2.87
C PHE A 106 10.30 7.54 3.05
N GLN A 107 9.07 7.40 3.54
CA GLN A 107 8.44 6.09 3.72
C GLN A 107 8.15 5.44 2.37
N SER A 108 7.56 6.17 1.42
CA SER A 108 7.20 5.66 0.10
C SER A 108 8.43 5.25 -0.70
N ILE A 109 9.51 6.04 -0.64
CA ILE A 109 10.81 5.70 -1.24
C ILE A 109 11.42 4.45 -0.60
N ALA A 110 11.33 4.30 0.73
CA ALA A 110 11.88 3.15 1.44
C ALA A 110 11.11 1.84 1.18
N ILE A 111 9.80 1.91 0.94
CA ILE A 111 8.95 0.73 0.67
C ILE A 111 9.21 0.14 -0.73
N MET A 112 9.45 1.00 -1.73
CA MET A 112 9.68 0.56 -3.12
C MET A 112 10.76 -0.53 -3.28
N PRO A 113 12.00 -0.39 -2.75
CA PRO A 113 13.00 -1.44 -2.86
C PRO A 113 12.60 -2.72 -2.12
N VAL A 114 11.88 -2.63 -1.00
CA VAL A 114 11.40 -3.81 -0.25
C VAL A 114 10.43 -4.64 -1.11
N LEU A 115 9.52 -3.98 -1.83
CA LEU A 115 8.59 -4.65 -2.75
C LEU A 115 9.33 -5.32 -3.92
N LEU A 116 10.26 -4.59 -4.55
CA LEU A 116 11.05 -5.11 -5.68
C LEU A 116 11.93 -6.29 -5.27
N ILE A 117 12.63 -6.20 -4.14
CA ILE A 117 13.45 -7.29 -3.60
C ILE A 117 12.58 -8.51 -3.32
N SER A 118 11.40 -8.32 -2.73
CA SER A 118 10.45 -9.41 -2.47
C SER A 118 9.97 -10.09 -3.76
N TYR A 119 9.69 -9.30 -4.80
CA TYR A 119 9.32 -9.80 -6.12
C TYR A 119 10.44 -10.61 -6.79
N PHE A 120 11.67 -10.10 -6.79
CA PHE A 120 12.82 -10.81 -7.36
C PHE A 120 13.15 -12.08 -6.58
N LEU A 121 13.09 -12.05 -5.25
CA LEU A 121 13.24 -13.24 -4.41
C LEU A 121 12.17 -14.28 -4.72
N SER A 122 10.92 -13.85 -4.86
CA SER A 122 9.81 -14.73 -5.23
C SER A 122 10.07 -15.44 -6.56
N THR A 123 10.51 -14.69 -7.57
CA THR A 123 10.82 -15.23 -8.91
C THR A 123 11.97 -16.23 -8.89
N LYS A 124 13.04 -15.95 -8.12
CA LYS A 124 14.16 -16.90 -7.96
C LYS A 124 13.71 -18.21 -7.30
N ILE A 125 12.83 -18.13 -6.29
CA ILE A 125 12.32 -19.33 -5.61
C ILE A 125 11.47 -20.17 -6.56
N GLU A 126 10.61 -19.53 -7.36
CA GLU A 126 9.78 -20.21 -8.35
C GLU A 126 10.64 -20.96 -9.38
N GLN A 127 11.64 -20.30 -9.97
CA GLN A 127 12.57 -20.93 -10.92
C GLN A 127 13.32 -22.13 -10.32
N SER A 128 13.75 -22.03 -9.05
CA SER A 128 14.45 -23.13 -8.38
C SER A 128 13.57 -24.35 -8.10
N ASN A 129 12.25 -24.18 -8.01
CA ASN A 129 11.33 -25.31 -7.84
C ASN A 129 11.09 -26.01 -9.18
N VAL A 130 10.95 -25.24 -10.28
CA VAL A 130 10.78 -25.79 -11.63
C VAL A 130 11.98 -26.63 -12.07
N GLN A 131 13.21 -26.27 -11.66
CA GLN A 131 14.42 -27.05 -11.99
C GLN A 131 14.58 -28.37 -11.19
N ARG A 132 13.74 -28.59 -10.16
CA ARG A 132 13.77 -29.80 -9.31
C ARG A 132 12.69 -30.81 -9.66
N GLU A 133 11.77 -30.44 -10.55
CA GLU A 133 10.74 -31.30 -11.14
C GLU A 133 11.23 -31.84 -12.49
#